data_AF-A0A2E2EBW3-F1
#
_entry.id   AF-A0A2E2EBW3-F1
#
_cell.length_a   1.000
_cell.length_b   1.000
_cell.length_c   1.000
_cell.angle_alpha   90.00
_cell.angle_beta   90.00
_cell.angle_gamma   90.00
#
_symmetry.space_group_name_H-M   'P 1'
#
loop_
_entity.id
_entity.type
_entity.pdbx_description
1 polymer ?
#
loop_
_entity_poly.entity_id
_entity_poly.type
_entity_poly.pdbx_seq_one_letter_code
_entity_poly.pdbx_strand_id
1 'polypeptide(L)'
;MNYNECENFLIGIDQMKSLINSDGPIYVVDDDVNQHLIIENCYQRAKRDNDLICFSSGEEFILNIKDILTSEVPLPEVIFLDINMPKMDGFDVLKTVRDLEGDNPSLRIIMCTTSFRNQDQQLALKLAANGYFSKPLYVTNYIELFKQL
;
A
#
# COMPACT_ATOMS: atom_id res chain seq x y z
N MET A 1 -6.04 -22.44 -7.44
CA MET A 1 -6.46 -21.32 -6.57
C MET A 1 -7.85 -21.63 -6.07
N ASN A 2 -8.02 -21.73 -4.76
CA ASN A 2 -9.33 -21.94 -4.15
C ASN A 2 -9.99 -20.58 -3.90
N TYR A 3 -11.32 -20.50 -4.04
CA TYR A 3 -12.10 -19.27 -3.85
C TYR A 3 -11.81 -18.56 -2.51
N ASN A 4 -11.53 -19.34 -1.47
CA ASN A 4 -11.22 -18.84 -0.11
C ASN A 4 -9.93 -18.02 -0.01
N GLU A 5 -8.94 -18.24 -0.89
CA GLU A 5 -7.70 -17.44 -0.90
C GLU A 5 -7.96 -16.03 -1.46
N CYS A 6 -8.90 -15.89 -2.40
CA CYS A 6 -9.27 -14.59 -2.97
C CYS A 6 -10.12 -13.76 -1.99
N GLU A 7 -11.01 -14.37 -1.19
CA GLU A 7 -11.83 -13.63 -0.23
C GLU A 7 -10.99 -12.99 0.88
N ASN A 8 -9.98 -13.70 1.39
CA ASN A 8 -9.07 -13.15 2.42
C ASN A 8 -8.07 -12.12 1.89
N PHE A 9 -7.96 -11.99 0.56
CA PHE A 9 -7.06 -11.04 -0.10
C PHE A 9 -7.68 -9.65 -0.26
N LEU A 10 -9.02 -9.56 -0.27
CA LEU A 10 -9.73 -8.28 -0.19
C LEU A 10 -9.74 -7.82 1.27
N ILE A 11 -9.05 -6.72 1.55
CA ILE A 11 -8.90 -6.22 2.91
C ILE A 11 -9.94 -5.14 3.17
N GLY A 12 -10.71 -5.31 4.25
CA GLY A 12 -11.53 -4.24 4.83
C GLY A 12 -10.74 -3.42 5.86
N ILE A 13 -11.22 -2.20 6.17
CA ILE A 13 -10.61 -1.34 7.20
C ILE A 13 -10.45 -2.09 8.53
N ASP A 14 -11.47 -2.85 8.96
CA ASP A 14 -11.46 -3.59 10.22
C ASP A 14 -10.42 -4.71 10.28
N GLN A 15 -9.90 -5.16 9.13
CA GLN A 15 -8.90 -6.22 9.03
C GLN A 15 -7.46 -5.68 9.03
N MET A 16 -7.26 -4.37 8.79
CA MET A 16 -5.92 -3.76 8.66
C MET A 16 -5.02 -3.98 9.87
N LYS A 17 -5.59 -3.90 11.07
CA LYS A 17 -4.87 -4.11 12.33
C LYS A 17 -4.15 -5.45 12.42
N SER A 18 -4.69 -6.49 11.76
CA SER A 18 -4.10 -7.83 11.77
C SER A 18 -2.88 -7.97 10.85
N LEU A 19 -2.68 -7.01 9.94
CA LEU A 19 -1.61 -7.01 8.95
C LEU A 19 -0.36 -6.24 9.40
N ILE A 20 -0.49 -5.54 10.52
CA ILE A 20 0.45 -4.57 11.05
C ILE A 20 1.05 -5.12 12.34
N ASN A 21 2.37 -5.05 12.45
CA ASN A 21 3.10 -5.65 13.56
C ASN A 21 4.44 -4.95 13.86
N SER A 22 4.58 -3.68 13.49
CA SER A 22 5.83 -2.94 13.61
C SER A 22 5.62 -1.46 13.92
N ASP A 23 6.65 -0.75 14.34
CA ASP A 23 6.61 0.71 14.49
C ASP A 23 7.23 1.43 13.27
N GLY A 24 7.29 0.74 12.12
CA GLY A 24 7.86 1.26 10.88
C GLY A 24 6.99 2.36 10.24
N PRO A 25 7.55 3.13 9.30
CA PRO A 25 6.79 4.17 8.60
C PRO A 25 5.70 3.56 7.71
N ILE A 26 4.63 4.31 7.47
CA ILE A 26 3.57 3.96 6.52
C ILE A 26 3.83 4.66 5.20
N TYR A 27 3.82 3.90 4.11
CA TYR A 27 4.07 4.43 2.78
C TYR A 27 2.77 4.50 1.98
N VAL A 28 2.58 5.62 1.27
CA VAL A 28 1.48 5.82 0.33
C VAL A 28 2.07 6.21 -1.01
N VAL A 29 1.69 5.52 -2.08
CA VAL A 29 2.14 5.79 -3.44
C VAL A 29 0.92 6.11 -4.29
N ASP A 30 0.80 7.37 -4.67
CA ASP A 30 -0.38 7.94 -5.34
C ASP A 30 0.05 9.18 -6.14
N ASP A 31 -0.35 9.30 -7.40
CA ASP A 31 0.03 10.48 -8.19
C ASP A 31 -0.90 11.69 -7.95
N ASP A 32 -2.06 11.48 -7.30
CA ASP A 32 -3.00 12.56 -7.03
C ASP A 32 -2.60 13.37 -5.80
N VAL A 33 -2.08 14.57 -6.06
CA VAL A 33 -1.67 15.54 -5.03
C VAL A 33 -2.82 15.90 -4.07
N ASN A 34 -4.08 15.91 -4.53
CA ASN A 34 -5.22 16.17 -3.65
C ASN A 34 -5.46 14.99 -2.71
N GLN A 35 -5.26 13.77 -3.21
CA GLN A 35 -5.38 12.56 -2.40
C GLN A 35 -4.31 12.52 -1.31
N HIS A 36 -3.06 12.88 -1.63
CA HIS A 36 -2.00 13.08 -0.64
C HIS A 36 -2.40 14.08 0.45
N LEU A 37 -2.91 15.25 0.07
CA LEU A 37 -3.32 16.27 1.05
C LEU A 37 -4.42 15.75 1.98
N ILE A 38 -5.40 15.01 1.45
CA ILE A 38 -6.47 14.40 2.27
C ILE A 38 -5.89 13.37 3.22
N ILE A 39 -5.02 12.50 2.72
CA ILE A 39 -4.37 11.42 3.47
C ILE A 39 -3.54 11.99 4.62
N GLU A 40 -2.67 12.98 4.35
CA GLU A 40 -1.84 13.64 5.36
C GLU A 40 -2.68 14.28 6.47
N ASN A 41 -3.72 15.03 6.09
CA ASN A 41 -4.63 15.65 7.05
C ASN A 41 -5.37 14.59 7.91
N CYS A 42 -5.78 13.48 7.31
CA CYS A 42 -6.44 12.40 8.04
C CYS A 42 -5.47 11.67 8.97
N TYR A 43 -4.23 11.45 8.52
CA TYR A 43 -3.18 10.80 9.28
C TYR A 43 -2.81 11.60 10.53
N GLN A 44 -2.62 12.91 10.40
CA GLN A 44 -2.38 13.81 11.54
C GLN A 44 -3.52 13.75 12.58
N ARG A 45 -4.77 13.62 12.11
CA ARG A 45 -5.94 13.48 13.00
C ARG A 45 -6.06 12.11 13.65
N ALA A 46 -5.49 11.07 13.04
CA ALA A 46 -5.43 9.73 13.62
C ALA A 46 -4.46 9.67 14.81
N LYS A 47 -3.51 10.61 14.92
CA LYS A 47 -2.51 10.72 16.01
C LYS A 47 -1.66 9.46 16.16
N ARG A 48 -1.17 8.95 15.03
CA ARG A 48 -0.17 7.88 14.97
C ARG A 48 1.21 8.43 15.36
N ASP A 49 2.03 7.57 15.96
CA ASP A 49 3.41 7.92 16.34
C ASP A 49 4.40 7.66 15.19
N ASN A 50 4.08 6.75 14.27
CA ASN A 50 4.94 6.40 13.14
C ASN A 50 4.86 7.45 12.03
N ASP A 51 5.90 7.54 11.21
CA ASP A 51 5.92 8.46 10.08
C ASP A 51 4.99 8.02 8.94
N LEU A 52 4.44 9.00 8.22
CA LEU A 52 3.76 8.80 6.93
C LEU A 52 4.66 9.38 5.83
N ILE A 53 4.98 8.58 4.82
CA ILE A 53 5.76 9.00 3.65
C ILE A 53 4.93 8.79 2.39
N CYS A 54 4.69 9.87 1.65
CA CYS A 54 3.92 9.87 0.41
C CYS A 54 4.86 10.00 -0.80
N PHE A 55 4.62 9.20 -1.84
CA PHE A 55 5.37 9.20 -3.09
C PHE A 55 4.44 9.55 -4.24
N SER A 56 4.80 10.57 -5.04
CA SER A 56 3.93 11.05 -6.14
C SER A 56 4.17 10.31 -7.46
N SER A 57 5.06 9.32 -7.46
CA SER A 57 5.39 8.52 -8.65
C SER A 57 5.96 7.15 -8.27
N GLY A 58 5.71 6.18 -9.14
CA GLY A 58 6.28 4.83 -8.99
C GLY A 58 7.82 4.83 -9.05
N GLU A 59 8.42 5.70 -9.86
CA GLU A 59 9.87 5.79 -10.01
C GLU A 59 10.56 6.29 -8.73
N GLU A 60 10.01 7.32 -8.09
CA GLU A 60 10.51 7.84 -6.81
C GLU A 60 10.41 6.78 -5.71
N PHE A 61 9.26 6.10 -5.66
CA PHE A 61 9.04 5.00 -4.71
C PHE A 61 10.03 3.84 -4.94
N ILE A 62 10.24 3.39 -6.17
CA ILE A 62 11.18 2.30 -6.48
C ILE A 62 12.61 2.68 -6.09
N LEU A 63 13.02 3.93 -6.35
CA LEU A 63 14.34 4.40 -5.96
C LEU A 63 14.51 4.34 -4.43
N ASN A 64 13.52 4.82 -3.69
CA ASN A 64 13.52 4.75 -2.23
C ASN A 64 13.58 3.31 -1.70
N ILE A 65 12.83 2.39 -2.31
CA ILE A 65 12.83 0.98 -1.93
C ILE A 65 14.19 0.33 -2.16
N LYS A 66 14.89 0.63 -3.26
CA LYS A 66 16.26 0.13 -3.49
C LYS A 66 17.23 0.55 -2.39
N ASP A 67 17.13 1.80 -1.94
CA ASP A 67 17.98 2.32 -0.88
C ASP A 67 17.66 1.64 0.46
N ILE A 68 16.37 1.47 0.79
CA ILE A 68 15.93 0.85 2.04
C ILE A 68 16.32 -0.63 2.11
N LEU A 69 16.12 -1.39 1.03
CA LEU A 69 16.45 -2.82 0.99
C LEU A 69 17.96 -3.08 1.15
N THR A 70 18.81 -2.07 0.96
CA THR A 70 20.27 -2.17 1.11
C THR A 70 20.82 -1.46 2.35
N SER A 71 19.95 -0.81 3.13
CA SER A 71 20.31 -0.01 4.31
C SER A 71 19.87 -0.69 5.61
N GLU A 72 20.40 -0.25 6.75
CA GLU A 72 19.98 -0.72 8.09
C GLU A 72 18.79 0.06 8.66
N VAL A 73 18.04 0.77 7.80
CA VAL A 73 16.86 1.54 8.24
C VAL A 73 15.64 0.62 8.39
N PRO A 74 14.68 0.97 9.27
CA PRO A 74 13.44 0.21 9.40
C PRO A 74 12.69 0.13 8.06
N LEU A 75 12.22 -1.07 7.72
CA LEU A 75 11.30 -1.26 6.60
C LEU A 75 9.96 -0.57 6.87
N PRO A 76 9.25 -0.12 5.82
CA PRO A 76 7.89 0.35 6.00
C PRO A 76 7.02 -0.76 6.59
N GLU A 77 6.17 -0.36 7.53
CA GLU A 77 5.19 -1.24 8.16
C GLU A 77 4.21 -1.80 7.11
N VAL A 78 3.71 -0.90 6.27
CA VAL A 78 2.78 -1.19 5.18
C VAL A 78 2.95 -0.15 4.09
N ILE A 79 2.79 -0.60 2.84
CA ILE A 79 2.81 0.22 1.64
C ILE A 79 1.43 0.14 1.00
N PHE A 80 0.76 1.27 0.87
CA PHE A 80 -0.45 1.43 0.06
C PHE A 80 -0.04 1.92 -1.33
N LEU A 81 -0.19 1.06 -2.33
CA LEU A 81 0.21 1.34 -3.71
C LEU A 81 -1.01 1.50 -4.59
N ASP A 82 -1.25 2.70 -5.12
CA ASP A 82 -2.33 2.90 -6.08
C ASP A 82 -2.07 2.11 -7.38
N ILE A 83 -3.16 1.58 -7.96
CA ILE A 83 -3.11 0.86 -9.24
C ILE A 83 -3.05 1.84 -10.42
N ASN A 84 -3.82 2.92 -10.38
CA ASN A 84 -4.07 3.78 -11.53
C ASN A 84 -3.21 5.04 -11.49
N MET A 85 -1.90 4.89 -11.57
CA MET A 85 -0.98 6.01 -11.69
C MET A 85 -0.66 6.32 -13.17
N PRO A 86 -0.79 7.57 -13.64
CA PRO A 86 -0.29 8.02 -14.93
C PRO A 86 1.23 7.82 -15.01
N LYS A 87 1.70 7.37 -16.18
CA LYS A 87 3.11 7.09 -16.54
C LYS A 87 3.64 5.73 -16.10
N MET A 88 3.30 5.23 -14.90
CA MET A 88 3.74 3.92 -14.43
C MET A 88 2.61 3.21 -13.71
N ASP A 89 2.14 2.09 -14.27
CA ASP A 89 1.07 1.28 -13.69
C ASP A 89 1.53 0.70 -12.33
N GLY A 90 0.67 0.76 -11.31
CA GLY A 90 0.96 0.20 -9.99
C GLY A 90 1.33 -1.29 -10.03
N PHE A 91 0.83 -2.04 -11.01
CA PHE A 91 1.23 -3.43 -11.22
C PHE A 91 2.68 -3.57 -11.69
N ASP A 92 3.16 -2.66 -12.54
CA ASP A 92 4.56 -2.64 -12.97
C ASP A 92 5.49 -2.25 -11.81
N VAL A 93 5.03 -1.34 -10.95
CA VAL A 93 5.73 -0.98 -9.71
C VAL A 93 5.83 -2.20 -8.78
N LEU A 94 4.71 -2.87 -8.50
CA LEU A 94 4.67 -4.06 -7.66
C LEU A 94 5.62 -5.12 -8.18
N LYS A 95 5.56 -5.44 -9.47
CA LYS A 95 6.43 -6.43 -10.10
C LYS A 95 7.90 -6.04 -9.93
N THR A 96 8.25 -4.78 -10.19
CA THR A 96 9.62 -4.30 -10.05
C THR A 96 10.11 -4.43 -8.61
N VAL A 97 9.28 -4.10 -7.62
CA VAL A 97 9.65 -4.24 -6.20
C VAL A 97 9.83 -5.71 -5.81
N ARG A 98 8.95 -6.61 -6.25
CA ARG A 98 9.12 -8.05 -5.99
C ARG A 98 10.38 -8.62 -6.63
N ASP A 99 10.72 -8.19 -7.85
CA ASP A 99 11.97 -8.58 -8.50
C ASP A 99 13.20 -8.10 -7.72
N LEU A 100 13.12 -6.95 -7.04
CA LEU A 100 14.20 -6.44 -6.17
C LEU A 100 14.33 -7.24 -4.85
N GLU A 101 13.23 -7.71 -4.28
CA GLU A 101 13.24 -8.51 -3.05
C GLU A 101 13.67 -9.97 -3.28
N GLY A 102 13.43 -10.49 -4.48
CA GLY A 102 13.74 -11.89 -4.83
C GLY A 102 12.79 -12.89 -4.18
N ASP A 103 13.32 -14.05 -3.79
CA ASP A 103 12.50 -15.21 -3.40
C ASP A 103 11.85 -15.08 -2.00
N ASN A 104 12.26 -14.11 -1.19
CA ASN A 104 11.74 -13.93 0.17
C ASN A 104 11.28 -12.49 0.42
N PRO A 105 10.13 -12.08 -0.15
CA PRO A 105 9.61 -10.73 0.01
C PRO A 105 9.24 -10.44 1.46
N SER A 106 9.72 -9.28 1.94
CA SER A 106 9.54 -8.79 3.31
C SER A 106 8.61 -7.59 3.39
N LEU A 107 8.48 -6.83 2.30
CA LEU A 107 7.66 -5.63 2.20
C LEU A 107 6.18 -6.00 2.09
N ARG A 108 5.37 -5.39 2.94
CA ARG A 108 3.90 -5.53 2.90
C ARG A 108 3.30 -4.52 1.95
N ILE A 109 2.91 -4.97 0.76
CA ILE A 109 2.33 -4.12 -0.29
C ILE A 109 0.85 -4.42 -0.46
N ILE A 110 0.01 -3.41 -0.26
CA ILE A 110 -1.44 -3.47 -0.43
C ILE A 110 -1.81 -2.64 -1.65
N MET A 111 -2.33 -3.30 -2.68
CA MET A 111 -2.78 -2.64 -3.91
C MET A 111 -4.09 -1.91 -3.65
N CYS A 112 -4.15 -0.63 -4.01
CA CYS A 112 -5.27 0.25 -3.72
C CYS A 112 -5.95 0.71 -5.02
N THR A 113 -7.28 0.80 -4.99
CA THR A 113 -8.05 1.35 -6.12
C THR A 113 -9.32 2.02 -5.64
N THR A 114 -9.81 3.01 -6.38
CA THR A 114 -11.16 3.58 -6.18
C THR A 114 -12.25 2.77 -6.90
N SER A 115 -11.87 1.87 -7.82
CA SER A 115 -12.80 1.04 -8.60
C SER A 115 -12.41 -0.42 -8.48
N PHE A 116 -13.17 -1.18 -7.69
CA PHE A 116 -12.97 -2.61 -7.51
C PHE A 116 -13.22 -3.38 -8.82
N ARG A 117 -12.24 -4.19 -9.24
CA ARG A 117 -12.35 -5.11 -10.38
C ARG A 117 -11.76 -6.46 -10.02
N ASN A 118 -12.51 -7.53 -10.26
CA ASN A 118 -12.05 -8.91 -9.99
C ASN A 118 -10.76 -9.27 -10.73
N GLN A 119 -10.54 -8.72 -11.94
CA GLN A 119 -9.33 -8.99 -12.73
C GLN A 119 -8.10 -8.38 -12.08
N ASP A 120 -8.21 -7.14 -11.58
CA ASP A 120 -7.14 -6.43 -10.89
C ASP A 120 -6.77 -7.12 -9.57
N GLN A 121 -7.79 -7.58 -8.82
CA GLN A 121 -7.57 -8.38 -7.61
C GLN A 121 -6.80 -9.68 -7.92
N GLN A 122 -7.20 -10.40 -8.97
CA GLN A 122 -6.51 -11.63 -9.39
C GLN A 122 -5.07 -11.35 -9.86
N LEU A 123 -4.85 -10.23 -10.53
CA LEU A 123 -3.52 -9.83 -10.98
C LEU A 123 -2.62 -9.45 -9.80
N ALA A 124 -3.12 -8.66 -8.85
CA ALA A 124 -2.41 -8.31 -7.63
C ALA A 124 -1.98 -9.56 -6.85
N LEU A 125 -2.89 -10.54 -6.71
CA LEU A 125 -2.58 -11.80 -6.05
C LEU A 125 -1.48 -12.58 -6.80
N LYS A 126 -1.56 -12.67 -8.14
CA LYS A 126 -0.55 -13.34 -8.96
C LYS A 126 0.83 -12.69 -8.87
N LEU A 127 0.87 -11.37 -8.68
CA LEU A 127 2.10 -10.60 -8.50
C LEU A 127 2.56 -10.54 -7.03
N ALA A 128 2.01 -11.40 -6.17
CA ALA A 128 2.40 -11.51 -4.76
C ALA A 128 2.27 -10.20 -3.97
N ALA A 129 1.24 -9.38 -4.26
CA ALA A 129 0.81 -8.38 -3.28
C ALA A 129 0.32 -9.08 -2.00
N ASN A 130 0.29 -8.36 -0.88
CA ASN A 130 -0.19 -8.85 0.41
C ASN A 130 -1.68 -8.59 0.61
N GLY A 131 -2.28 -7.74 -0.22
CA GLY A 131 -3.71 -7.61 -0.31
C GLY A 131 -4.16 -6.59 -1.32
N TYR A 132 -5.49 -6.46 -1.41
CA TYR A 132 -6.19 -5.58 -2.31
C TYR A 132 -7.21 -4.78 -1.51
N PHE A 133 -7.18 -3.46 -1.66
CA PHE A 133 -7.94 -2.54 -0.84
C PHE A 133 -8.72 -1.55 -1.72
N SER A 134 -10.02 -1.46 -1.46
CA SER A 134 -10.83 -0.41 -2.08
C SER A 134 -10.65 0.88 -1.28
N LYS A 135 -10.05 1.89 -1.89
CA LYS A 135 -9.84 3.21 -1.31
C LYS A 135 -11.16 3.76 -0.75
N PRO A 136 -11.16 4.35 0.45
CA PRO A 136 -12.35 4.95 1.00
C PRO A 136 -12.85 6.11 0.12
N LEU A 137 -14.17 6.15 -0.11
CA LEU A 137 -14.81 7.23 -0.87
C LEU A 137 -15.00 8.50 -0.04
N TYR A 138 -15.01 8.37 1.29
CA TYR A 138 -15.21 9.49 2.21
C TYR A 138 -13.99 9.70 3.09
N VAL A 139 -13.66 10.99 3.30
CA VAL A 139 -12.54 11.44 4.14
C VAL A 139 -12.59 10.85 5.56
N THR A 140 -13.78 10.72 6.14
CA THR A 140 -13.97 10.17 7.49
C THR A 140 -13.42 8.75 7.64
N ASN A 141 -13.51 7.94 6.59
CA ASN A 141 -13.04 6.57 6.60
C ASN A 141 -11.52 6.44 6.49
N TYR A 142 -10.80 7.46 5.99
CA TYR A 142 -9.33 7.46 6.06
C TYR A 142 -8.84 7.61 7.50
N ILE A 143 -9.53 8.41 8.32
CA ILE A 143 -9.19 8.54 9.75
C ILE A 143 -9.41 7.20 10.45
N GLU A 144 -10.49 6.50 10.13
CA GLU A 144 -10.75 5.15 10.67
C GLU A 144 -9.68 4.16 10.22
N LEU A 145 -9.34 4.15 8.92
CA LEU A 145 -8.25 3.36 8.37
C LEU A 145 -6.96 3.55 9.17
N PHE A 146 -6.49 4.79 9.32
CA PHE A 146 -5.23 5.08 10.01
C PHE A 146 -5.28 4.85 11.52
N LYS A 147 -6.46 4.75 12.14
CA LYS A 147 -6.60 4.33 13.55
C LYS A 147 -6.53 2.81 13.74
N GLN A 148 -6.76 2.04 12.68
CA GLN A 148 -6.63 0.59 12.71
C GLN A 148 -5.18 0.15 12.48
N LEU A 149 -4.35 1.02 11.89
CA LEU A 149 -2.92 0.83 11.76
C LEU A 149 -2.26 1.10 13.11
#